data_AF-A0AAD2ACD5-F1
#
_entry.id   AF-A0AAD2ACD5-F1
#
_cell.length_a   1.000
_cell.length_b   1.000
_cell.length_c   1.000
_cell.angle_alpha   90.00
_cell.angle_beta   90.00
_cell.angle_gamma   90.00
#
_symmetry.space_group_name_H-M   'P 1'
#
loop_
_entity.id
_entity.type
_entity.pdbx_description
1 polymer ?
#
loop_
_entity_poly.entity_id
_entity_poly.type
_entity_poly.pdbx_seq_one_letter_code
_entity_poly.pdbx_strand_id
1 'polypeptide(L)'
;MKDNVLESVRSTVFKQSDSLDGSCTKIEGYDFNRGVDYHEVLKSMASTGFQASNLGDAIQLVNEMLDWRLSDENHTEECSEEERDPTYRKSVKCKVFLGFTSNLISSGVRDIIRYLVQHSMNHFAKNPPACISTACDSSLFASGSCDSALFNSAGSVPAAIPPTARPVRPKPKIEAMKDNLLDSVRSTVFKQSDSLDGICTTIEGYDFNKGVDYHEVLKSMVSTGFQASNLGDAIQLVNEMLDWRLSDENLTEECCEEERDPAYRKSVKCKVFLGFTSNLISSGVRDIIRYLVQHRMVDVVVTTAGGVEEDLVKCLAPTYKGEFSLPGAVLRSKGLNRIGNLLVPNDNYCKFEDWIIPIFDQMFDEQTSKNTLWTPSKVISRLGKEINNESSYLYWAYKNNIPIFCPGLTDGSLGDMLYFHSFKKEPGLVIDIVQDIRSMNGEAVHAGLRKTGMVILGGGLPKHHICNANMMRNGADYAVFINTAQEFDGSDSGAHPDEAVSWGKIRGSAKTVKVHCDATIAFPLLVAETFAAKAKSSVEATSRVKSGPL
;
A
#
# COMPACT_ATOMS: atom_id res chain seq x y z
N MET A 1 -33.28 12.86 35.39
CA MET A 1 -32.45 13.90 34.71
C MET A 1 -31.22 13.26 34.06
N LYS A 2 -30.47 12.38 34.75
CA LYS A 2 -29.37 11.60 34.14
C LYS A 2 -29.82 10.70 32.98
N ASP A 3 -30.91 9.94 33.14
CA ASP A 3 -31.41 9.02 32.10
C ASP A 3 -31.84 9.74 30.80
N ASN A 4 -32.56 10.86 30.92
CA ASN A 4 -32.96 11.67 29.75
C ASN A 4 -31.77 12.27 28.99
N VAL A 5 -30.67 12.59 29.68
CA VAL A 5 -29.44 13.09 29.02
C VAL A 5 -28.74 11.94 28.30
N LEU A 6 -28.66 10.76 28.92
CA LEU A 6 -28.04 9.59 28.30
C LEU A 6 -28.79 9.15 27.02
N GLU A 7 -30.12 9.15 27.07
CA GLU A 7 -30.97 8.79 25.93
C GLU A 7 -30.90 9.85 24.81
N SER A 8 -30.74 11.13 25.17
CA SER A 8 -30.48 12.20 24.20
C SER A 8 -29.10 12.06 23.53
N VAL A 9 -28.06 11.65 24.27
CA VAL A 9 -26.73 11.39 23.70
C VAL A 9 -26.78 10.16 22.79
N ARG A 10 -27.40 9.07 23.26
CA ARG A 10 -27.56 7.83 22.49
C ARG A 10 -28.28 8.05 21.17
N SER A 11 -29.41 8.76 21.17
CA SER A 11 -30.16 9.10 19.94
C SER A 11 -29.43 10.06 19.01
N THR A 12 -28.50 10.86 19.55
CA THR A 12 -27.63 11.71 18.72
C THR A 12 -26.57 10.86 18.02
N VAL A 13 -25.93 9.92 18.71
CA VAL A 13 -24.89 9.06 18.10
C VAL A 13 -25.54 8.08 17.10
N PHE A 14 -26.57 7.35 17.53
CA PHE A 14 -27.23 6.28 16.79
C PHE A 14 -28.54 6.73 16.13
N LYS A 15 -28.41 7.43 15.00
CA LYS A 15 -29.53 7.72 14.10
C LYS A 15 -29.89 6.49 13.26
N GLN A 16 -31.18 6.23 13.06
CA GLN A 16 -31.65 5.22 12.11
C GLN A 16 -31.09 5.48 10.71
N SER A 17 -30.63 4.43 10.04
CA SER A 17 -30.01 4.53 8.72
C SER A 17 -30.92 4.06 7.57
N ASP A 18 -30.72 4.67 6.40
CA ASP A 18 -31.29 4.14 5.14
C ASP A 18 -30.61 2.81 4.77
N SER A 19 -31.36 1.86 4.19
CA SER A 19 -30.81 0.60 3.70
C SER A 19 -30.02 0.80 2.40
N LEU A 20 -28.86 0.14 2.31
CA LEU A 20 -27.99 0.11 1.12
C LEU A 20 -27.97 -1.28 0.43
N ASP A 21 -28.82 -2.20 0.88
CA ASP A 21 -28.88 -3.57 0.37
C ASP A 21 -29.34 -3.58 -1.10
N GLY A 22 -28.49 -4.13 -1.97
CA GLY A 22 -28.76 -4.23 -3.41
C GLY A 22 -28.50 -2.95 -4.21
N SER A 23 -28.24 -1.81 -3.56
CA SER A 23 -27.90 -0.55 -4.23
C SER A 23 -26.40 -0.27 -4.29
N CYS A 24 -25.62 -0.84 -3.37
CA CYS A 24 -24.19 -0.62 -3.27
C CYS A 24 -23.43 -1.94 -3.20
N THR A 25 -22.23 -1.96 -3.79
CA THR A 25 -21.30 -3.10 -3.68
C THR A 25 -20.83 -3.24 -2.24
N LYS A 26 -20.83 -4.47 -1.71
CA LYS A 26 -20.27 -4.76 -0.38
C LYS A 26 -18.75 -4.70 -0.42
N ILE A 27 -18.14 -4.26 0.68
CA ILE A 27 -16.69 -4.23 0.83
C ILE A 27 -16.18 -5.59 1.23
N GLU A 28 -15.42 -6.20 0.33
CA GLU A 28 -14.82 -7.53 0.45
C GLU A 28 -13.47 -7.51 -0.27
N GLY A 29 -12.49 -8.19 0.30
CA GLY A 29 -11.17 -8.38 -0.30
C GLY A 29 -10.93 -9.80 -0.80
N TYR A 30 -9.75 -10.03 -1.33
CA TYR A 30 -9.38 -11.36 -1.82
C TYR A 30 -9.15 -12.36 -0.68
N ASP A 31 -9.79 -13.53 -0.76
CA ASP A 31 -9.59 -14.63 0.17
C ASP A 31 -8.48 -15.59 -0.31
N PHE A 32 -7.27 -15.42 0.23
CA PHE A 32 -6.13 -16.28 -0.07
C PHE A 32 -6.29 -17.75 0.36
N ASN A 33 -7.32 -18.14 1.11
CA ASN A 33 -7.66 -19.56 1.31
C ASN A 33 -8.00 -20.27 -0.01
N ARG A 34 -8.40 -19.52 -1.04
CA ARG A 34 -8.65 -20.04 -2.40
C ARG A 34 -7.36 -20.26 -3.19
N GLY A 35 -6.21 -19.94 -2.61
CA GLY A 35 -4.91 -19.95 -3.27
C GLY A 35 -4.59 -18.62 -3.96
N VAL A 36 -3.38 -18.50 -4.50
CA VAL A 36 -2.94 -17.33 -5.29
C VAL A 36 -3.50 -17.44 -6.71
N ASP A 37 -4.36 -16.48 -7.07
CA ASP A 37 -4.85 -16.21 -8.43
C ASP A 37 -4.78 -14.68 -8.67
N TYR A 38 -3.82 -14.24 -9.47
CA TYR A 38 -3.56 -12.81 -9.69
C TYR A 38 -4.72 -12.10 -10.40
N HIS A 39 -5.44 -12.80 -11.29
CA HIS A 39 -6.57 -12.21 -11.99
C HIS A 39 -7.69 -11.88 -11.00
N GLU A 40 -8.02 -12.83 -10.11
CA GLU A 40 -9.05 -12.60 -9.09
C GLU A 40 -8.57 -11.64 -7.99
N VAL A 41 -7.27 -11.58 -7.67
CA VAL A 41 -6.71 -10.53 -6.80
C VAL A 41 -6.95 -9.15 -7.40
N LEU A 42 -6.60 -8.92 -8.66
CA LEU A 42 -6.83 -7.63 -9.34
C LEU A 42 -8.31 -7.29 -9.45
N LYS A 43 -9.15 -8.27 -9.78
CA LYS A 43 -10.60 -8.09 -9.85
C LYS A 43 -11.22 -7.70 -8.50
N SER A 44 -10.74 -8.28 -7.40
CA SER A 44 -11.20 -7.93 -6.05
C SER A 44 -10.93 -6.48 -5.67
N MET A 45 -9.97 -5.80 -6.31
CA MET A 45 -9.65 -4.40 -6.01
C MET A 45 -10.86 -3.49 -6.17
N ALA A 46 -11.77 -3.79 -7.10
CA ALA A 46 -13.02 -3.05 -7.29
C ALA A 46 -13.90 -2.98 -6.02
N SER A 47 -13.91 -4.04 -5.19
CA SER A 47 -14.65 -4.13 -3.93
C SER A 47 -13.81 -3.88 -2.67
N THR A 48 -12.48 -3.80 -2.78
CA THR A 48 -11.59 -3.63 -1.62
C THR A 48 -11.77 -2.28 -0.91
N GLY A 49 -12.07 -1.20 -1.64
CA GLY A 49 -12.14 0.16 -1.08
C GLY A 49 -10.86 0.98 -1.28
N PHE A 50 -10.94 2.25 -0.90
CA PHE A 50 -9.89 3.28 -1.07
C PHE A 50 -9.29 3.30 -2.48
N GLN A 51 -7.96 3.40 -2.61
CA GLN A 51 -7.32 3.51 -3.91
C GLN A 51 -7.37 2.20 -4.71
N ALA A 52 -7.50 1.03 -4.07
CA ALA A 52 -7.71 -0.21 -4.80
C ALA A 52 -9.01 -0.18 -5.62
N SER A 53 -10.12 0.32 -5.05
CA SER A 53 -11.36 0.48 -5.82
C SER A 53 -11.21 1.43 -7.00
N ASN A 54 -10.48 2.54 -6.83
CA ASN A 54 -10.20 3.44 -7.95
C ASN A 54 -9.37 2.76 -9.05
N LEU A 55 -8.40 1.92 -8.68
CA LEU A 55 -7.62 1.13 -9.64
C LEU A 55 -8.48 0.07 -10.34
N GLY A 56 -9.35 -0.63 -9.61
CA GLY A 56 -10.31 -1.58 -10.17
C GLY A 56 -11.27 -0.91 -11.17
N ASP A 57 -11.82 0.24 -10.81
CA ASP A 57 -12.70 1.04 -11.69
C ASP A 57 -11.95 1.53 -12.94
N ALA A 58 -10.67 1.92 -12.80
CA ALA A 58 -9.83 2.31 -13.93
C ALA A 58 -9.56 1.13 -14.88
N ILE A 59 -9.28 -0.07 -14.36
CA ILE A 59 -9.10 -1.29 -15.18
C ILE A 59 -10.38 -1.59 -15.95
N GLN A 60 -11.54 -1.55 -15.27
CA GLN A 60 -12.83 -1.78 -15.91
C GLN A 60 -13.08 -0.76 -17.03
N LEU A 61 -12.89 0.52 -16.75
CA LEU A 61 -13.13 1.59 -17.72
C LEU A 61 -12.20 1.47 -18.94
N VAL A 62 -10.92 1.12 -18.74
CA VAL A 62 -9.99 0.89 -19.87
C VAL A 62 -10.43 -0.30 -20.71
N ASN A 63 -10.89 -1.40 -20.09
CA ASN A 63 -11.41 -2.54 -20.85
C ASN A 63 -12.68 -2.17 -21.64
N GLU A 64 -13.59 -1.41 -21.03
CA GLU A 64 -14.77 -0.87 -21.72
C GLU A 64 -14.37 -0.01 -22.93
N MET A 65 -13.35 0.85 -22.81
CA MET A 65 -12.82 1.62 -23.95
C MET A 65 -12.27 0.71 -25.06
N LEU A 66 -11.57 -0.37 -24.71
CA LEU A 66 -10.97 -1.30 -25.66
C LEU A 66 -12.02 -2.16 -26.39
N ASP A 67 -13.08 -2.54 -25.67
CA ASP A 67 -14.17 -3.37 -26.18
C ASP A 67 -15.22 -2.56 -26.95
N TRP A 68 -15.38 -1.27 -26.64
CA TRP A 68 -16.39 -0.39 -27.26
C TRP A 68 -16.33 -0.41 -28.79
N ARG A 69 -17.51 -0.56 -29.41
CA ARG A 69 -17.71 -0.37 -30.85
C ARG A 69 -18.86 0.59 -31.08
N LEU A 70 -18.80 1.35 -32.19
CA LEU A 70 -19.93 2.21 -32.59
C LEU A 70 -21.22 1.39 -32.82
N SER A 71 -21.09 0.10 -33.16
CA SER A 71 -22.24 -0.81 -33.30
C SER A 71 -23.04 -1.02 -32.02
N ASP A 72 -22.46 -0.75 -30.85
CA ASP A 72 -23.11 -0.94 -29.55
C ASP A 72 -23.96 0.29 -29.17
N GLU A 73 -23.76 1.41 -29.86
CA GLU A 73 -24.54 2.64 -29.68
C GLU A 73 -25.83 2.61 -30.50
N ASN A 74 -26.87 3.27 -29.97
CA ASN A 74 -28.12 3.47 -30.70
C ASN A 74 -27.94 4.41 -31.90
N HIS A 75 -28.78 4.25 -32.92
CA HIS A 75 -28.87 5.24 -34.00
C HIS A 75 -29.49 6.53 -33.47
N THR A 76 -28.85 7.66 -33.78
CA THR A 76 -29.42 9.00 -33.57
C THR A 76 -29.92 9.54 -34.91
N GLU A 77 -30.84 10.52 -34.88
CA GLU A 77 -31.34 11.17 -36.10
C GLU A 77 -30.21 11.87 -36.89
N GLU A 78 -29.09 12.16 -36.23
CA GLU A 78 -27.90 12.81 -36.78
C GLU A 78 -26.89 11.84 -37.44
N CYS A 79 -27.10 10.51 -37.36
CA CYS A 79 -26.19 9.56 -38.00
C CYS A 79 -26.16 9.73 -39.53
N SER A 80 -24.96 9.94 -40.07
CA SER A 80 -24.67 9.93 -41.50
C SER A 80 -25.01 8.59 -42.18
N GLU A 81 -25.10 8.56 -43.51
CA GLU A 81 -25.37 7.31 -44.25
C GLU A 81 -24.31 6.22 -43.98
N GLU A 82 -23.05 6.62 -43.82
CA GLU A 82 -21.94 5.73 -43.48
C GLU A 82 -22.05 5.19 -42.04
N GLU A 83 -22.47 6.01 -41.09
CA GLU A 83 -22.73 5.59 -39.71
C GLU A 83 -23.98 4.71 -39.57
N ARG A 84 -24.81 4.61 -40.60
CA ARG A 84 -25.92 3.65 -40.66
C ARG A 84 -25.50 2.29 -41.22
N ASP A 85 -24.34 2.17 -41.85
CA ASP A 85 -23.81 0.89 -42.33
C ASP A 85 -23.36 0.01 -41.13
N PRO A 86 -23.97 -1.18 -40.95
CA PRO A 86 -23.58 -2.10 -39.88
C PRO A 86 -22.12 -2.56 -39.95
N THR A 87 -21.52 -2.60 -41.14
CA THR A 87 -20.13 -3.04 -41.33
C THR A 87 -19.17 -1.96 -40.84
N TYR A 88 -19.40 -0.71 -41.26
CA TYR A 88 -18.68 0.46 -40.77
C TYR A 88 -18.75 0.59 -39.25
N ARG A 89 -19.95 0.55 -38.65
CA ARG A 89 -20.14 0.69 -37.20
C ARG A 89 -19.35 -0.34 -36.39
N LYS A 90 -19.26 -1.59 -36.86
CA LYS A 90 -18.45 -2.64 -36.21
C LYS A 90 -16.94 -2.38 -36.33
N SER A 91 -16.51 -1.66 -37.36
CA SER A 91 -15.10 -1.34 -37.59
C SER A 91 -14.60 -0.15 -36.74
N VAL A 92 -15.51 0.75 -36.35
CA VAL A 92 -15.19 1.93 -35.54
C VAL A 92 -14.98 1.53 -34.09
N LYS A 93 -13.80 1.86 -33.57
CA LYS A 93 -13.36 1.58 -32.19
C LYS A 93 -13.02 2.88 -31.48
N CYS A 94 -12.94 2.83 -30.14
CA CYS A 94 -12.46 3.95 -29.35
C CYS A 94 -11.01 4.30 -29.75
N LYS A 95 -10.71 5.59 -29.91
CA LYS A 95 -9.35 6.09 -30.11
C LYS A 95 -8.74 6.42 -28.75
N VAL A 96 -7.75 5.62 -28.34
CA VAL A 96 -7.06 5.79 -27.06
C VAL A 96 -5.86 6.71 -27.22
N PHE A 97 -5.82 7.79 -26.42
CA PHE A 97 -4.66 8.69 -26.33
C PHE A 97 -3.84 8.32 -25.10
N LEU A 98 -2.57 7.96 -25.29
CA LEU A 98 -1.65 7.65 -24.20
C LEU A 98 -0.74 8.86 -23.91
N GLY A 99 -0.90 9.45 -22.72
CA GLY A 99 -0.01 10.49 -22.21
C GLY A 99 0.89 9.95 -21.10
N PHE A 100 2.17 10.29 -21.12
CA PHE A 100 3.12 9.97 -20.06
C PHE A 100 4.17 11.08 -19.92
N THR A 101 4.76 11.19 -18.74
CA THR A 101 5.82 12.16 -18.46
C THR A 101 7.20 11.58 -18.76
N SER A 102 8.18 12.43 -19.11
CA SER A 102 9.50 11.98 -19.56
C SER A 102 10.26 11.12 -18.55
N ASN A 103 10.06 11.35 -17.24
CA ASN A 103 10.68 10.56 -16.18
C ASN A 103 10.26 9.08 -16.19
N LEU A 104 9.10 8.73 -16.75
CA LEU A 104 8.67 7.34 -16.88
C LEU A 104 9.44 6.56 -17.97
N ILE A 105 10.05 7.26 -18.94
CA ILE A 105 10.91 6.62 -19.95
C ILE A 105 12.29 6.27 -19.37
N SER A 106 12.70 6.95 -18.31
CA SER A 106 13.91 6.61 -17.55
C SER A 106 13.71 5.44 -16.59
N SER A 107 12.53 4.83 -16.57
CA SER A 107 12.19 3.67 -15.74
C SER A 107 11.79 2.46 -16.60
N GLY A 108 11.58 1.30 -15.99
CA GLY A 108 11.09 0.10 -16.68
C GLY A 108 9.70 0.27 -17.31
N VAL A 109 8.96 1.33 -16.96
CA VAL A 109 7.69 1.69 -17.63
C VAL A 109 7.93 1.95 -19.13
N ARG A 110 9.15 2.29 -19.54
CA ARG A 110 9.56 2.37 -20.95
C ARG A 110 9.20 1.12 -21.75
N ASP A 111 9.39 -0.09 -21.20
CA ASP A 111 9.10 -1.34 -21.90
C ASP A 111 7.61 -1.57 -22.10
N ILE A 112 6.80 -1.13 -21.14
CA ILE A 112 5.34 -1.15 -21.21
C ILE A 112 4.87 -0.19 -22.32
N ILE A 113 5.39 1.04 -22.33
CA ILE A 113 5.07 2.04 -23.37
C ILE A 113 5.50 1.53 -24.75
N ARG A 114 6.71 0.98 -24.85
CA ARG A 114 7.23 0.36 -26.08
C ARG A 114 6.28 -0.71 -26.59
N TYR A 115 5.83 -1.63 -25.72
CA TYR A 115 4.88 -2.68 -26.07
C TYR A 115 3.58 -2.10 -26.64
N LEU A 116 2.97 -1.12 -25.95
CA LEU A 116 1.71 -0.49 -26.39
C LEU A 116 1.84 0.16 -27.78
N VAL A 117 2.95 0.86 -28.03
CA VAL A 117 3.23 1.51 -29.32
C VAL A 117 3.46 0.48 -30.43
N GLN A 118 4.23 -0.58 -30.15
CA GLN A 118 4.51 -1.65 -31.12
C GLN A 118 3.24 -2.35 -31.60
N HIS A 119 2.29 -2.64 -30.69
CA HIS A 119 1.08 -3.39 -31.01
C HIS A 119 -0.06 -2.52 -31.53
N SER A 120 -0.01 -1.20 -31.32
CA SER A 120 -0.87 -0.25 -32.01
C SER A 120 -0.58 -0.20 -33.53
N MET A 121 0.69 -0.36 -33.94
CA MET A 121 1.10 -0.28 -35.36
C MET A 121 0.73 -1.50 -36.21
N ASN A 122 0.48 -2.68 -35.63
CA ASN A 122 0.03 -3.86 -36.38
C ASN A 122 -1.38 -3.70 -36.98
N HIS A 123 -2.14 -2.69 -36.54
CA HIS A 123 -3.40 -2.29 -37.17
C HIS A 123 -3.20 -1.37 -38.38
N PHE A 124 -2.13 -0.55 -38.39
CA PHE A 124 -1.74 0.31 -39.52
C PHE A 124 -1.02 -0.44 -40.65
N ALA A 125 -0.33 -1.54 -40.34
CA ALA A 125 0.29 -2.39 -41.36
C ALA A 125 -0.73 -3.09 -42.28
N LYS A 126 -1.98 -3.27 -41.83
CA LYS A 126 -3.07 -3.87 -42.64
C LYS A 126 -3.90 -2.85 -43.42
N ASN A 127 -3.81 -1.56 -43.10
CA ASN A 127 -4.44 -0.46 -43.80
C ASN A 127 -3.52 0.77 -43.71
N PRO A 128 -2.60 0.96 -44.68
CA PRO A 128 -1.76 2.14 -44.67
C PRO A 128 -2.66 3.38 -44.78
N PRO A 129 -2.52 4.39 -43.90
CA PRO A 129 -3.15 5.67 -44.15
C PRO A 129 -2.55 6.22 -45.44
N ALA A 130 -3.39 6.79 -46.30
CA ALA A 130 -2.95 7.47 -47.51
C ALA A 130 -1.81 8.43 -47.14
N CYS A 131 -0.61 8.15 -47.67
CA CYS A 131 0.57 8.96 -47.44
C CYS A 131 0.26 10.43 -47.75
N ILE A 132 0.32 11.28 -46.72
CA ILE A 132 0.76 12.65 -46.95
C ILE A 132 2.27 12.55 -47.12
N SER A 133 2.71 12.66 -48.37
CA SER A 133 4.11 12.75 -48.72
C SER A 133 4.70 14.03 -48.12
N THR A 134 5.43 13.89 -47.03
CA THR A 134 6.58 14.76 -46.78
C THR A 134 7.79 13.85 -46.69
N ALA A 135 8.55 13.83 -47.78
CA ALA A 135 9.87 13.24 -47.81
C ALA A 135 10.72 13.87 -46.70
N CYS A 136 11.06 13.08 -45.68
CA CYS A 136 12.20 13.38 -44.83
C CYS A 136 13.43 12.83 -45.55
N ASP A 137 14.10 13.70 -46.31
CA ASP A 137 15.44 13.44 -46.81
C ASP A 137 16.39 13.26 -45.64
N SER A 138 16.99 12.08 -45.55
CA SER A 138 17.98 11.69 -44.55
C SER A 138 19.38 12.26 -44.84
N SER A 139 19.48 13.53 -45.25
CA SER A 139 20.74 14.17 -45.64
C SER A 139 21.01 15.54 -44.98
N LEU A 140 20.25 15.94 -43.95
CA LEU A 140 20.38 17.27 -43.32
C LEU A 140 20.97 17.30 -41.91
N PHE A 141 21.53 16.18 -41.42
CA PHE A 141 22.39 16.18 -40.21
C PHE A 141 23.87 16.19 -40.58
N ALA A 142 24.30 17.24 -41.29
CA ALA A 142 25.71 17.61 -41.35
C ALA A 142 25.84 19.11 -41.63
N SER A 143 26.47 19.82 -40.69
CA SER A 143 26.99 21.19 -40.79
C SER A 143 25.97 22.33 -40.92
N GLY A 144 26.04 23.28 -39.99
CA GLY A 144 25.33 24.55 -40.11
C GLY A 144 25.32 25.35 -38.81
N SER A 145 26.24 26.30 -38.70
CA SER A 145 26.38 27.29 -37.62
C SER A 145 25.11 28.11 -37.36
N CYS A 146 24.73 28.27 -36.09
CA CYS A 146 23.71 29.22 -35.67
C CYS A 146 24.29 30.65 -35.60
N ASP A 147 23.92 31.50 -36.55
CA ASP A 147 24.03 32.96 -36.39
C ASP A 147 22.70 33.54 -35.93
N SER A 148 22.72 34.19 -34.77
CA SER A 148 21.62 34.92 -34.18
C SER A 148 21.56 36.33 -34.76
N ALA A 149 20.52 36.62 -35.54
CA ALA A 149 20.12 37.98 -35.88
C ALA A 149 18.65 38.16 -35.52
N LEU A 150 18.35 39.15 -34.67
CA LEU A 150 17.15 40.02 -34.68
C LEU A 150 16.91 40.61 -33.27
N PHE A 151 17.42 41.82 -33.03
CA PHE A 151 16.77 42.84 -32.20
C PHE A 151 17.47 44.18 -32.49
N ASN A 152 16.79 45.10 -33.18
CA ASN A 152 17.23 46.48 -33.35
C ASN A 152 16.00 47.39 -33.35
N SER A 153 15.91 48.29 -32.37
CA SER A 153 15.02 49.45 -32.38
C SER A 153 15.57 50.57 -31.49
N ALA A 154 15.38 51.81 -31.94
CA ALA A 154 15.77 53.12 -31.37
C ALA A 154 17.24 53.49 -31.61
N GLY A 155 17.63 54.70 -32.02
CA GLY A 155 16.98 55.98 -32.28
C GLY A 155 18.10 57.01 -32.54
N SER A 156 17.87 57.96 -33.44
CA SER A 156 18.81 59.00 -33.95
C SER A 156 19.26 60.05 -32.90
N VAL A 157 20.49 60.62 -32.97
CA VAL A 157 20.86 62.04 -33.33
C VAL A 157 22.25 62.37 -32.64
N PRO A 158 23.17 63.30 -33.05
CA PRO A 158 23.85 63.59 -34.34
C PRO A 158 25.41 63.81 -34.26
N ALA A 159 26.04 63.97 -35.45
CA ALA A 159 27.23 64.77 -35.84
C ALA A 159 28.62 64.70 -35.13
N ALA A 160 29.56 64.03 -35.83
CA ALA A 160 30.95 64.35 -36.21
C ALA A 160 31.97 65.03 -35.25
N ILE A 161 33.11 64.33 -35.05
CA ILE A 161 34.46 64.88 -34.77
C ILE A 161 35.49 64.05 -35.59
N PRO A 162 36.55 64.62 -36.21
CA PRO A 162 37.48 63.90 -37.09
C PRO A 162 38.47 63.01 -36.30
N PRO A 163 39.11 62.02 -36.95
CA PRO A 163 39.92 61.03 -36.25
C PRO A 163 41.27 61.63 -35.82
N THR A 164 41.53 61.68 -34.52
CA THR A 164 42.90 61.79 -34.00
C THR A 164 43.44 60.38 -33.80
N ALA A 165 44.59 60.11 -34.41
CA ALA A 165 45.27 58.82 -34.33
C ALA A 165 45.55 58.46 -32.85
N ARG A 166 44.78 57.50 -32.31
CA ARG A 166 45.13 56.82 -31.06
C ARG A 166 45.93 55.56 -31.38
N PRO A 167 46.98 55.27 -30.59
CA PRO A 167 47.85 54.12 -30.83
C PRO A 167 47.03 52.83 -30.76
N VAL A 168 47.29 51.92 -31.69
CA VAL A 168 46.75 50.55 -31.69
C VAL A 168 47.13 49.91 -30.35
N ARG A 169 46.17 49.83 -29.42
CA ARG A 169 46.28 48.89 -28.29
C ARG A 169 46.01 47.49 -28.85
N PRO A 170 46.81 46.47 -28.49
CA PRO A 170 46.53 45.11 -28.91
C PRO A 170 45.12 44.73 -28.41
N LYS A 171 44.26 44.21 -29.30
CA LYS A 171 43.00 43.59 -28.89
C LYS A 171 43.33 42.51 -27.86
N PRO A 172 42.82 42.58 -26.61
CA PRO A 172 43.01 41.47 -25.69
C PRO A 172 42.22 40.26 -26.20
N LYS A 173 42.73 39.08 -25.85
CA LYS A 173 42.30 37.71 -26.19
C LYS A 173 40.82 37.40 -25.86
N ILE A 174 39.85 38.02 -26.53
CA ILE A 174 38.42 37.75 -26.28
C ILE A 174 38.01 36.36 -26.81
N GLU A 175 38.57 35.90 -27.94
CA GLU A 175 38.30 34.55 -28.48
C GLU A 175 38.89 33.45 -27.60
N ALA A 176 40.16 33.55 -27.20
CA ALA A 176 40.78 32.53 -26.33
C ALA A 176 40.19 32.48 -24.91
N MET A 177 39.62 33.58 -24.40
CA MET A 177 38.85 33.57 -23.14
C MET A 177 37.47 32.90 -23.32
N LYS A 178 36.84 33.02 -24.49
CA LYS A 178 35.59 32.32 -24.82
C LYS A 178 35.81 30.83 -25.03
N ASP A 179 36.89 30.44 -25.69
CA ASP A 179 37.24 29.02 -25.89
C ASP A 179 37.58 28.35 -24.56
N ASN A 180 38.38 29.00 -23.70
CA ASN A 180 38.65 28.50 -22.35
C ASN A 180 37.38 28.42 -21.48
N LEU A 181 36.41 29.33 -21.67
CA LEU A 181 35.13 29.28 -20.97
C LEU A 181 34.25 28.14 -21.51
N LEU A 182 34.19 27.94 -22.83
CA LEU A 182 33.45 26.85 -23.46
C LEU A 182 34.02 25.48 -23.09
N ASP A 183 35.34 25.36 -22.99
CA ASP A 183 36.02 24.14 -22.55
C ASP A 183 35.81 23.89 -21.05
N SER A 184 35.74 24.94 -20.24
CA SER A 184 35.35 24.84 -18.83
C SER A 184 33.89 24.41 -18.66
N VAL A 185 32.97 24.97 -19.45
CA VAL A 185 31.56 24.55 -19.46
C VAL A 185 31.43 23.11 -19.96
N ARG A 186 32.14 22.73 -21.03
CA ARG A 186 32.15 21.36 -21.57
C ARG A 186 32.71 20.35 -20.57
N SER A 187 33.83 20.63 -19.91
CA SER A 187 34.38 19.74 -18.89
C SER A 187 33.49 19.62 -17.66
N THR A 188 32.70 20.67 -17.34
CA THR A 188 31.69 20.63 -16.28
C THR A 188 30.50 19.75 -16.67
N VAL A 189 30.00 19.87 -17.92
CA VAL A 189 28.83 19.13 -18.41
C VAL A 189 29.15 17.67 -18.76
N PHE A 190 30.31 17.43 -19.39
CA PHE A 190 30.74 16.10 -19.86
C PHE A 190 31.79 15.49 -18.95
N LYS A 191 31.58 15.59 -17.64
CA LYS A 191 32.44 14.92 -16.66
C LYS A 191 32.35 13.41 -16.88
N GLN A 192 33.52 12.77 -16.98
CA GLN A 192 33.60 11.31 -17.13
C GLN A 192 33.02 10.63 -15.89
N SER A 193 32.12 9.67 -16.11
CA SER A 193 31.52 8.86 -15.05
C SER A 193 32.37 7.63 -14.75
N ASP A 194 32.28 7.15 -13.52
CA ASP A 194 32.74 5.81 -13.17
C ASP A 194 31.84 4.75 -13.85
N SER A 195 32.36 3.53 -14.03
CA SER A 195 31.54 2.41 -14.52
C SER A 195 30.69 1.84 -13.39
N LEU A 196 29.45 1.48 -13.72
CA LEU A 196 28.50 0.83 -12.82
C LEU A 196 28.30 -0.66 -13.16
N ASP A 197 29.08 -1.20 -14.12
CA ASP A 197 28.93 -2.56 -14.64
C ASP A 197 29.18 -3.60 -13.55
N GLY A 198 28.21 -4.49 -13.33
CA GLY A 198 28.28 -5.53 -12.30
C GLY A 198 28.09 -5.03 -10.87
N ILE A 199 27.87 -3.72 -10.66
CA ILE A 199 27.61 -3.11 -9.35
C ILE A 199 26.12 -2.81 -9.18
N CYS A 200 25.50 -2.20 -10.20
CA CYS A 200 24.11 -1.77 -10.16
C CYS A 200 23.24 -2.62 -11.08
N THR A 201 22.02 -2.90 -10.63
CA THR A 201 21.00 -3.54 -11.47
C THR A 201 20.56 -2.56 -12.55
N THR A 202 20.55 -3.02 -13.80
CA THR A 202 20.05 -2.24 -14.93
C THR A 202 18.53 -2.10 -14.83
N ILE A 203 18.03 -0.90 -15.17
CA ILE A 203 16.60 -0.64 -15.23
C ILE A 203 16.01 -1.30 -16.47
N GLU A 204 15.09 -2.24 -16.25
CA GLU A 204 14.37 -2.98 -17.28
C GLU A 204 12.98 -3.33 -16.72
N GLY A 205 11.94 -3.05 -17.51
CA GLY A 205 10.57 -3.40 -17.14
C GLY A 205 10.14 -4.75 -17.70
N TYR A 206 8.94 -5.19 -17.33
CA TYR A 206 8.36 -6.39 -17.92
C TYR A 206 8.07 -6.19 -19.42
N ASP A 207 8.57 -7.11 -20.25
CA ASP A 207 8.31 -7.13 -21.68
C ASP A 207 7.04 -7.92 -21.99
N PHE A 208 5.92 -7.21 -22.16
CA PHE A 208 4.62 -7.79 -22.50
C PHE A 208 4.57 -8.51 -23.86
N ASN A 209 5.62 -8.40 -24.70
CA ASN A 209 5.76 -9.28 -25.87
C ASN A 209 5.86 -10.78 -25.47
N LYS A 210 6.26 -11.07 -24.23
CA LYS A 210 6.36 -12.43 -23.67
C LYS A 210 5.01 -13.01 -23.22
N GLY A 211 3.92 -12.23 -23.33
CA GLY A 211 2.60 -12.59 -22.81
C GLY A 211 2.28 -11.86 -21.51
N VAL A 212 1.21 -12.28 -20.83
CA VAL A 212 0.81 -11.73 -19.52
C VAL A 212 1.08 -12.79 -18.45
N ASP A 213 2.18 -12.62 -17.73
CA ASP A 213 2.52 -13.41 -16.55
C ASP A 213 2.68 -12.47 -15.35
N TYR A 214 1.67 -12.47 -14.46
CA TYR A 214 1.64 -11.57 -13.31
C TYR A 214 2.77 -11.81 -12.32
N HIS A 215 3.24 -13.05 -12.16
CA HIS A 215 4.36 -13.34 -11.27
C HIS A 215 5.63 -12.70 -11.81
N GLU A 216 5.93 -12.86 -13.11
CA GLU A 216 7.09 -12.23 -13.72
C GLU A 216 6.95 -10.68 -13.82
N VAL A 217 5.73 -10.15 -13.95
CA VAL A 217 5.47 -8.71 -13.83
C VAL A 217 5.86 -8.20 -12.44
N LEU A 218 5.38 -8.83 -11.36
CA LEU A 218 5.69 -8.43 -9.99
C LEU A 218 7.18 -8.59 -9.67
N LYS A 219 7.80 -9.66 -10.16
CA LYS A 219 9.24 -9.90 -10.00
C LYS A 219 10.09 -8.85 -10.71
N SER A 220 9.66 -8.35 -11.87
CA SER A 220 10.36 -7.27 -12.59
C SER A 220 10.26 -5.90 -11.89
N MET A 221 9.43 -5.76 -10.85
CA MET A 221 9.29 -4.47 -10.15
C MET A 221 10.61 -4.00 -9.54
N VAL A 222 11.47 -4.91 -9.07
CA VAL A 222 12.81 -4.58 -8.54
C VAL A 222 13.66 -3.77 -9.52
N SER A 223 13.57 -4.07 -10.82
CA SER A 223 14.30 -3.39 -11.90
C SER A 223 13.48 -2.31 -12.61
N THR A 224 12.24 -2.06 -12.18
CA THR A 224 11.36 -1.09 -12.84
C THR A 224 11.64 0.36 -12.40
N GLY A 225 12.09 0.59 -11.17
CA GLY A 225 12.40 1.92 -10.64
C GLY A 225 11.28 2.56 -9.81
N PHE A 226 11.62 3.63 -9.10
CA PHE A 226 10.71 4.36 -8.20
C PHE A 226 10.05 3.44 -7.15
N GLN A 227 8.75 3.61 -6.86
CA GLN A 227 8.04 2.80 -5.87
C GLN A 227 7.79 1.36 -6.33
N ALA A 228 7.91 1.04 -7.62
CA ALA A 228 7.90 -0.35 -8.07
C ALA A 228 9.10 -1.09 -7.49
N SER A 229 10.31 -0.51 -7.57
CA SER A 229 11.51 -1.10 -6.96
C SER A 229 11.33 -1.29 -5.46
N ASN A 230 10.82 -0.29 -4.74
CA ASN A 230 10.57 -0.44 -3.29
C ASN A 230 9.55 -1.56 -2.98
N LEU A 231 8.52 -1.78 -3.81
CA LEU A 231 7.59 -2.90 -3.63
C LEU A 231 8.27 -4.26 -3.94
N GLY A 232 9.09 -4.32 -4.99
CA GLY A 232 9.91 -5.50 -5.30
C GLY A 232 10.88 -5.84 -4.16
N ASP A 233 11.57 -4.84 -3.62
CA ASP A 233 12.46 -4.97 -2.47
C ASP A 233 11.69 -5.41 -1.22
N ALA A 234 10.47 -4.90 -1.00
CA ALA A 234 9.61 -5.35 0.09
C ALA A 234 9.21 -6.82 -0.03
N ILE A 235 8.87 -7.29 -1.23
CA ILE A 235 8.58 -8.71 -1.48
C ILE A 235 9.82 -9.58 -1.17
N GLN A 236 11.00 -9.19 -1.66
CA GLN A 236 12.25 -9.90 -1.37
C GLN A 236 12.54 -9.92 0.14
N LEU A 237 12.43 -8.77 0.80
CA LEU A 237 12.71 -8.61 2.23
C LEU A 237 11.78 -9.45 3.11
N VAL A 238 10.48 -9.47 2.81
CA VAL A 238 9.53 -10.35 3.53
C VAL A 238 9.86 -11.82 3.26
N ASN A 239 10.21 -12.19 2.03
CA ASN A 239 10.58 -13.56 1.74
C ASN A 239 11.84 -14.00 2.52
N GLU A 240 12.88 -13.17 2.56
CA GLU A 240 14.07 -13.41 3.40
C GLU A 240 13.71 -13.56 4.89
N MET A 241 12.88 -12.66 5.41
CA MET A 241 12.39 -12.71 6.79
C MET A 241 11.67 -14.03 7.10
N LEU A 242 10.84 -14.53 6.16
CA LEU A 242 10.09 -15.78 6.31
C LEU A 242 10.96 -17.03 6.13
N ASP A 243 12.03 -16.95 5.34
CA ASP A 243 12.97 -18.06 5.12
C ASP A 243 14.00 -18.18 6.24
N TRP A 244 14.37 -17.08 6.88
CA TRP A 244 15.37 -17.06 7.94
C TRP A 244 15.09 -18.11 9.01
N ARG A 245 16.13 -18.87 9.34
CA ARG A 245 16.20 -19.78 10.49
C ARG A 245 17.42 -19.44 11.32
N LEU A 246 17.37 -19.80 12.60
CA LEU A 246 18.56 -19.69 13.46
C LEU A 246 19.73 -20.54 12.93
N SER A 247 19.46 -21.61 12.17
CA SER A 247 20.50 -22.42 11.51
C SER A 247 21.34 -21.66 10.48
N ASP A 248 20.86 -20.52 10.00
CA ASP A 248 21.57 -19.69 9.02
C ASP A 248 22.61 -18.78 9.69
N GLU A 249 22.54 -18.65 11.03
CA GLU A 249 23.51 -17.91 11.83
C GLU A 249 24.65 -18.82 12.29
N ASN A 250 25.84 -18.22 12.44
CA ASN A 250 27.01 -18.94 12.97
C ASN A 250 26.82 -19.31 14.44
N LEU A 251 27.40 -20.44 14.86
CA LEU A 251 27.50 -20.78 16.28
C LEU A 251 28.51 -19.85 16.95
N THR A 252 28.18 -19.36 18.14
CA THR A 252 29.09 -18.63 19.01
C THR A 252 29.47 -19.50 20.21
N GLU A 253 30.58 -19.17 20.87
CA GLU A 253 31.02 -19.90 22.06
C GLU A 253 30.01 -19.84 23.21
N GLU A 254 29.18 -18.79 23.22
CA GLU A 254 28.12 -18.53 24.20
C GLU A 254 26.84 -19.37 24.00
N CYS A 255 26.71 -20.09 22.87
CA CYS A 255 25.52 -20.91 22.61
C CYS A 255 25.38 -22.07 23.61
N CYS A 256 24.19 -22.22 24.20
CA CYS A 256 23.89 -23.35 25.08
C CYS A 256 23.76 -24.68 24.31
N GLU A 257 23.67 -25.81 25.02
CA GLU A 257 23.58 -27.14 24.37
C GLU A 257 22.36 -27.27 23.46
N GLU A 258 21.21 -26.71 23.85
CA GLU A 258 19.97 -26.68 23.05
C GLU A 258 20.16 -25.84 21.78
N GLU A 259 20.83 -24.70 21.88
CA GLU A 259 21.12 -23.81 20.76
C GLU A 259 22.15 -24.36 19.77
N ARG A 260 22.89 -25.40 20.17
CA ARG A 260 23.80 -26.15 19.31
C ARG A 260 23.09 -27.29 18.57
N ASP A 261 21.88 -27.70 18.99
CA ASP A 261 21.10 -28.72 18.29
C ASP A 261 20.66 -28.22 16.90
N PRO A 262 21.09 -28.89 15.80
CA PRO A 262 20.68 -28.50 14.45
C PRO A 262 19.16 -28.55 14.22
N ALA A 263 18.44 -29.47 14.88
CA ALA A 263 17.00 -29.59 14.70
C ALA A 263 16.26 -28.41 15.36
N TYR A 264 16.62 -28.05 16.59
CA TYR A 264 16.14 -26.85 17.26
C TYR A 264 16.42 -25.59 16.43
N ARG A 265 17.67 -25.36 16.00
CA ARG A 265 18.04 -24.18 15.20
C ARG A 265 17.23 -24.04 13.91
N LYS A 266 16.95 -25.16 13.23
CA LYS A 266 16.12 -25.17 12.02
C LYS A 266 14.62 -24.91 12.30
N SER A 267 14.17 -25.14 13.54
CA SER A 267 12.79 -24.88 13.97
C SER A 267 12.54 -23.42 14.36
N VAL A 268 13.59 -22.72 14.81
CA VAL A 268 13.51 -21.31 15.25
C VAL A 268 13.37 -20.41 14.02
N LYS A 269 12.26 -19.67 13.96
CA LYS A 269 11.92 -18.72 12.89
C LYS A 269 11.91 -17.29 13.39
N CYS A 270 11.95 -16.34 12.45
CA CYS A 270 11.74 -14.92 12.73
C CYS A 270 10.37 -14.72 13.38
N LYS A 271 10.29 -13.83 14.39
CA LYS A 271 9.04 -13.41 15.03
C LYS A 271 8.49 -12.17 14.32
N VAL A 272 7.30 -12.27 13.75
CA VAL A 272 6.70 -11.26 12.87
C VAL A 272 5.67 -10.43 13.62
N PHE A 273 5.93 -9.12 13.68
CA PHE A 273 5.00 -8.10 14.17
C PHE A 273 4.27 -7.46 12.99
N LEU A 274 2.94 -7.55 12.99
CA LEU A 274 2.08 -6.93 11.99
C LEU A 274 1.35 -5.72 12.60
N GLY A 275 1.55 -4.55 12.01
CA GLY A 275 0.84 -3.32 12.40
C GLY A 275 -0.07 -2.85 11.29
N PHE A 276 -1.30 -2.41 11.61
CA PHE A 276 -2.19 -1.77 10.63
C PHE A 276 -3.14 -0.76 11.26
N THR A 277 -3.49 0.28 10.50
CA THR A 277 -4.47 1.30 10.88
C THR A 277 -5.92 0.81 10.71
N SER A 278 -6.85 1.40 11.47
CA SER A 278 -8.27 1.01 11.51
C SER A 278 -8.95 0.95 10.14
N ASN A 279 -8.69 1.93 9.28
CA ASN A 279 -9.30 2.02 7.96
C ASN A 279 -9.04 0.78 7.10
N LEU A 280 -7.92 0.07 7.28
CA LEU A 280 -7.61 -1.16 6.54
C LEU A 280 -8.50 -2.34 6.94
N ILE A 281 -9.12 -2.31 8.12
CA ILE A 281 -10.15 -3.28 8.52
C ILE A 281 -11.52 -2.86 7.99
N SER A 282 -11.79 -1.55 7.88
CA SER A 282 -12.97 -1.05 7.17
C SER A 282 -12.93 -1.43 5.67
N SER A 283 -11.75 -1.57 5.08
CA SER A 283 -11.55 -2.03 3.69
C SER A 283 -11.57 -3.57 3.55
N GLY A 284 -11.42 -4.08 2.33
CA GLY A 284 -11.26 -5.51 2.02
C GLY A 284 -9.91 -6.09 2.47
N VAL A 285 -8.94 -5.25 2.88
CA VAL A 285 -7.66 -5.74 3.44
C VAL A 285 -7.88 -6.56 4.72
N ARG A 286 -9.01 -6.37 5.41
CA ARG A 286 -9.49 -7.24 6.49
C ARG A 286 -9.38 -8.73 6.15
N ASP A 287 -9.81 -9.15 4.96
CA ASP A 287 -9.88 -10.58 4.61
C ASP A 287 -8.48 -11.18 4.43
N ILE A 288 -7.54 -10.35 4.00
CA ILE A 288 -6.12 -10.68 3.85
C ILE A 288 -5.46 -10.79 5.24
N ILE A 289 -5.73 -9.83 6.14
CA ILE A 289 -5.25 -9.88 7.54
C ILE A 289 -5.81 -11.12 8.23
N ARG A 290 -7.11 -11.41 8.08
CA ARG A 290 -7.75 -12.62 8.59
C ARG A 290 -7.04 -13.87 8.07
N TYR A 291 -6.68 -13.95 6.79
CA TYR A 291 -5.91 -15.08 6.25
C TYR A 291 -4.56 -15.26 6.95
N LEU A 292 -3.78 -14.19 7.12
CA LEU A 292 -2.47 -14.27 7.80
C LEU A 292 -2.60 -14.76 9.25
N VAL A 293 -3.60 -14.24 9.98
CA VAL A 293 -3.84 -14.61 11.38
C VAL A 293 -4.39 -16.03 11.50
N GLN A 294 -5.30 -16.43 10.61
CA GLN A 294 -5.87 -17.78 10.52
C GLN A 294 -4.79 -18.85 10.36
N HIS A 295 -3.78 -18.59 9.52
CA HIS A 295 -2.70 -19.54 9.22
C HIS A 295 -1.43 -19.36 10.08
N ARG A 296 -1.51 -18.59 11.18
CA ARG A 296 -0.37 -18.33 12.09
C ARG A 296 0.87 -17.82 11.36
N MET A 297 0.67 -16.96 10.37
CA MET A 297 1.74 -16.38 9.57
C MET A 297 2.37 -15.14 10.22
N VAL A 298 1.76 -14.63 11.27
CA VAL A 298 2.24 -13.52 12.11
C VAL A 298 2.15 -13.91 13.58
N ASP A 299 3.00 -13.33 14.42
CA ASP A 299 3.11 -13.69 15.83
C ASP A 299 2.46 -12.67 16.76
N VAL A 300 2.49 -11.38 16.38
CA VAL A 300 1.96 -10.27 17.19
C VAL A 300 1.27 -9.27 16.28
N VAL A 301 0.10 -8.77 16.68
CA VAL A 301 -0.66 -7.77 15.93
C VAL A 301 -0.82 -6.50 16.76
N VAL A 302 -0.67 -5.34 16.13
CA VAL A 302 -1.01 -4.04 16.73
C VAL A 302 -1.92 -3.24 15.82
N THR A 303 -3.00 -2.70 16.38
CA THR A 303 -3.94 -1.84 15.64
C THR A 303 -4.50 -0.72 16.54
N THR A 304 -5.47 0.04 16.03
CA THR A 304 -6.24 1.06 16.76
C THR A 304 -7.67 0.58 17.03
N ALA A 305 -8.45 1.29 17.85
CA ALA A 305 -9.80 0.85 18.25
C ALA A 305 -10.70 0.52 17.05
N GLY A 306 -10.72 1.40 16.04
CA GLY A 306 -11.40 1.15 14.77
C GLY A 306 -11.01 -0.16 14.08
N GLY A 307 -9.74 -0.60 14.20
CA GLY A 307 -9.27 -1.88 13.65
C GLY A 307 -9.85 -3.10 14.39
N VAL A 308 -10.20 -2.94 15.66
CA VAL A 308 -10.87 -3.98 16.46
C VAL A 308 -12.37 -3.97 16.18
N GLU A 309 -13.03 -2.82 16.34
CA GLU A 309 -14.49 -2.73 16.29
C GLU A 309 -15.06 -2.97 14.89
N GLU A 310 -14.41 -2.49 13.82
CA GLU A 310 -14.90 -2.69 12.44
C GLU A 310 -14.88 -4.17 12.03
N ASP A 311 -13.96 -4.98 12.57
CA ASP A 311 -13.94 -6.43 12.33
C ASP A 311 -15.14 -7.15 12.99
N LEU A 312 -15.48 -6.73 14.21
CA LEU A 312 -16.64 -7.24 14.94
C LEU A 312 -17.94 -6.78 14.27
N VAL A 313 -18.04 -5.49 13.94
CA VAL A 313 -19.20 -4.88 13.27
C VAL A 313 -19.46 -5.57 11.93
N LYS A 314 -18.42 -5.87 11.14
CA LYS A 314 -18.56 -6.59 9.86
C LYS A 314 -19.08 -8.02 9.99
N CYS A 315 -19.00 -8.63 11.17
CA CYS A 315 -19.65 -9.92 11.43
C CYS A 315 -21.16 -9.78 11.68
N LEU A 316 -21.63 -8.59 12.05
CA LEU A 316 -23.03 -8.29 12.37
C LEU A 316 -23.77 -7.63 11.19
N ALA A 317 -23.07 -6.80 10.43
CA ALA A 317 -23.61 -6.10 9.27
C ALA A 317 -22.50 -5.62 8.32
N PRO A 318 -22.77 -5.55 7.01
CA PRO A 318 -21.76 -5.21 6.01
C PRO A 318 -21.41 -3.71 5.94
N THR A 319 -20.25 -3.42 5.35
CA THR A 319 -19.81 -2.10 4.89
C THR A 319 -19.97 -2.03 3.37
N TYR A 320 -20.27 -0.86 2.83
CA TYR A 320 -20.57 -0.67 1.41
C TYR A 320 -19.58 0.28 0.72
N LYS A 321 -19.39 0.11 -0.59
CA LYS A 321 -18.68 1.05 -1.46
C LYS A 321 -19.54 2.30 -1.67
N GLY A 322 -18.91 3.46 -1.53
CA GLY A 322 -19.45 4.78 -1.86
C GLY A 322 -18.39 5.61 -2.59
N GLU A 323 -18.38 6.93 -2.37
CA GLU A 323 -17.42 7.85 -2.97
C GLU A 323 -16.84 8.82 -1.95
N PHE A 324 -15.59 9.27 -2.18
CA PHE A 324 -14.94 10.27 -1.35
C PHE A 324 -15.68 11.61 -1.32
N SER A 325 -16.34 11.95 -2.42
CA SER A 325 -17.05 13.21 -2.69
C SER A 325 -18.42 13.33 -2.01
N LEU A 326 -18.98 12.25 -1.46
CA LEU A 326 -20.32 12.27 -0.90
C LEU A 326 -20.47 13.31 0.23
N PRO A 327 -21.43 14.26 0.13
CA PRO A 327 -21.59 15.34 1.11
C PRO A 327 -21.97 14.84 2.50
N GLY A 328 -21.17 15.21 3.50
CA GLY A 328 -21.34 14.73 4.87
C GLY A 328 -22.70 15.09 5.50
N ALA A 329 -23.26 16.26 5.21
CA ALA A 329 -24.57 16.66 5.73
C ALA A 329 -25.71 15.74 5.25
N VAL A 330 -25.68 15.34 3.97
CA VAL A 330 -26.67 14.43 3.38
C VAL A 330 -26.51 13.02 3.94
N LEU A 331 -25.28 12.54 4.09
CA LEU A 331 -25.03 11.24 4.71
C LEU A 331 -25.52 11.21 6.17
N ARG A 332 -25.25 12.27 6.93
CA ARG A 332 -25.70 12.39 8.33
C ARG A 332 -27.21 12.49 8.47
N SER A 333 -27.94 13.10 7.53
CA SER A 333 -29.41 13.10 7.56
C SER A 333 -30.00 11.72 7.28
N LYS A 334 -29.25 10.84 6.61
CA LYS A 334 -29.62 9.45 6.28
C LYS A 334 -29.04 8.40 7.24
N GLY A 335 -28.36 8.83 8.31
CA GLY A 335 -27.69 7.92 9.25
C GLY A 335 -26.54 7.11 8.63
N LEU A 336 -25.87 7.63 7.61
CA LEU A 336 -24.74 6.98 6.95
C LEU A 336 -23.42 7.63 7.40
N ASN A 337 -22.45 6.81 7.81
CA ASN A 337 -21.09 7.27 8.14
C ASN A 337 -20.14 6.97 6.98
N ARG A 338 -19.25 7.92 6.67
CA ARG A 338 -18.29 7.78 5.57
C ARG A 338 -16.89 7.53 6.09
N ILE A 339 -16.23 6.51 5.54
CA ILE A 339 -14.80 6.22 5.76
C ILE A 339 -14.13 6.25 4.39
N GLY A 340 -13.53 7.37 4.00
CA GLY A 340 -12.99 7.53 2.64
C GLY A 340 -14.09 7.42 1.57
N ASN A 341 -14.02 6.39 0.72
CA ASN A 341 -15.06 5.98 -0.24
C ASN A 341 -15.87 4.76 0.24
N LEU A 342 -15.98 4.55 1.56
CA LEU A 342 -16.80 3.50 2.17
C LEU A 342 -17.96 4.12 2.94
N LEU A 343 -19.06 3.38 3.05
CA LEU A 343 -20.26 3.73 3.79
C LEU A 343 -20.58 2.66 4.83
N VAL A 344 -20.76 3.10 6.09
CA VAL A 344 -21.18 2.26 7.21
C VAL A 344 -22.51 2.80 7.73
N PRO A 345 -23.63 2.07 7.57
CA PRO A 345 -24.91 2.44 8.15
C PRO A 345 -24.83 2.50 9.68
N ASN A 346 -25.45 3.50 10.30
CA ASN A 346 -25.48 3.62 11.76
C ASN A 346 -26.15 2.41 12.46
N ASP A 347 -27.09 1.74 11.80
CA ASP A 347 -27.74 0.54 12.34
C ASP A 347 -26.71 -0.57 12.62
N ASN A 348 -25.54 -0.55 11.95
CA ASN A 348 -24.44 -1.46 12.25
C ASN A 348 -23.90 -1.25 13.68
N TYR A 349 -23.77 0.00 14.12
CA TYR A 349 -23.30 0.30 15.48
C TYR A 349 -24.41 0.10 16.53
N CYS A 350 -25.69 0.19 16.15
CA CYS A 350 -26.80 -0.22 17.02
C CYS A 350 -26.74 -1.73 17.32
N LYS A 351 -26.54 -2.55 16.27
CA LYS A 351 -26.32 -4.00 16.43
C LYS A 351 -25.09 -4.31 17.26
N PHE A 352 -24.03 -3.50 17.11
CA PHE A 352 -22.82 -3.65 17.90
C PHE A 352 -23.05 -3.35 19.39
N GLU A 353 -23.79 -2.28 19.72
CA GLU A 353 -24.21 -1.98 21.09
C GLU A 353 -24.97 -3.16 21.71
N ASP A 354 -26.00 -3.66 21.01
CA ASP A 354 -26.83 -4.78 21.47
C ASP A 354 -26.00 -6.05 21.73
N TRP A 355 -24.97 -6.28 20.91
CA TRP A 355 -24.08 -7.43 21.05
C TRP A 355 -23.06 -7.27 22.19
N ILE A 356 -22.45 -6.08 22.34
CA ILE A 356 -21.30 -5.92 23.23
C ILE A 356 -21.66 -5.61 24.68
N ILE A 357 -22.77 -4.90 24.93
CA ILE A 357 -23.14 -4.48 26.29
C ILE A 357 -23.30 -5.69 27.24
N PRO A 358 -23.96 -6.80 26.86
CA PRO A 358 -24.02 -7.99 27.71
C PRO A 358 -22.65 -8.62 28.01
N ILE A 359 -21.68 -8.47 27.10
CA ILE A 359 -20.30 -8.96 27.31
C ILE A 359 -19.60 -8.08 28.33
N PHE A 360 -19.77 -6.76 28.26
CA PHE A 360 -19.23 -5.83 29.26
C PHE A 360 -19.82 -6.05 30.64
N ASP A 361 -21.09 -6.41 30.75
CA ASP A 361 -21.68 -6.84 32.03
C ASP A 361 -20.96 -8.06 32.61
N GLN A 362 -20.71 -9.10 31.80
CA GLN A 362 -19.96 -10.28 32.25
C GLN A 362 -18.51 -9.94 32.63
N MET A 363 -17.84 -9.11 31.85
CA MET A 363 -16.48 -8.66 32.14
C MET A 363 -16.42 -7.85 33.45
N PHE A 364 -17.42 -7.03 33.73
CA PHE A 364 -17.52 -6.26 34.96
C PHE A 364 -17.75 -7.18 36.17
N ASP A 365 -18.63 -8.17 36.02
CA ASP A 365 -18.86 -9.17 37.05
C ASP A 365 -17.59 -9.98 37.32
N GLU A 366 -16.82 -10.36 36.29
CA GLU A 366 -15.52 -11.03 36.42
C GLU A 366 -14.45 -10.13 37.07
N GLN A 367 -14.47 -8.83 36.78
CA GLN A 367 -13.57 -7.86 37.42
C GLN A 367 -13.88 -7.73 38.91
N THR A 368 -15.15 -7.64 39.29
CA THR A 368 -15.58 -7.43 40.68
C THR A 368 -15.56 -8.70 41.52
N SER A 369 -16.01 -9.84 40.98
CA SER A 369 -16.12 -11.10 41.72
C SER A 369 -14.83 -11.94 41.71
N LYS A 370 -14.06 -11.90 40.62
CA LYS A 370 -12.83 -12.70 40.46
C LYS A 370 -11.56 -11.86 40.50
N ASN A 371 -11.67 -10.55 40.72
CA ASN A 371 -10.55 -9.61 40.69
C ASN A 371 -9.78 -9.65 39.35
N THR A 372 -10.50 -9.87 38.25
CA THR A 372 -9.91 -9.94 36.91
C THR A 372 -9.47 -8.54 36.46
N LEU A 373 -8.18 -8.34 36.22
CA LEU A 373 -7.68 -7.10 35.65
C LEU A 373 -7.63 -7.18 34.13
N TRP A 374 -8.55 -6.45 33.49
CA TRP A 374 -8.63 -6.33 32.04
C TRP A 374 -7.53 -5.41 31.50
N THR A 375 -6.97 -5.79 30.37
CA THR A 375 -6.06 -4.97 29.56
C THR A 375 -6.59 -4.96 28.13
N PRO A 376 -6.21 -4.01 27.26
CA PRO A 376 -6.73 -3.99 25.90
C PRO A 376 -6.59 -5.32 25.16
N SER A 377 -5.44 -5.99 25.22
CA SER A 377 -5.27 -7.31 24.61
C SER A 377 -6.18 -8.40 25.17
N LYS A 378 -6.44 -8.42 26.50
CA LYS A 378 -7.38 -9.36 27.11
C LYS A 378 -8.83 -9.08 26.70
N VAL A 379 -9.22 -7.80 26.61
CA VAL A 379 -10.53 -7.40 26.11
C VAL A 379 -10.70 -7.85 24.67
N ILE A 380 -9.73 -7.57 23.80
CA ILE A 380 -9.77 -7.96 22.38
C ILE A 380 -9.85 -9.48 22.23
N SER A 381 -9.04 -10.24 22.99
CA SER A 381 -9.08 -11.71 23.01
C SER A 381 -10.45 -12.24 23.46
N ARG A 382 -11.05 -11.62 24.49
CA ARG A 382 -12.42 -11.92 24.94
C ARG A 382 -13.43 -11.66 23.82
N LEU A 383 -13.38 -10.52 23.15
CA LEU A 383 -14.29 -10.19 22.06
C LEU A 383 -14.13 -11.13 20.85
N GLY A 384 -12.90 -11.53 20.51
CA GLY A 384 -12.62 -12.53 19.49
C GLY A 384 -13.21 -13.91 19.82
N LYS A 385 -13.21 -14.29 21.11
CA LYS A 385 -13.90 -15.50 21.58
C LYS A 385 -15.42 -15.38 21.42
N GLU A 386 -16.01 -14.27 21.86
CA GLU A 386 -17.47 -14.08 21.90
C GLU A 386 -18.08 -13.91 20.50
N ILE A 387 -17.37 -13.30 19.55
CA ILE A 387 -17.91 -13.11 18.19
C ILE A 387 -18.07 -14.44 17.46
N ASN A 388 -17.23 -15.43 17.79
CA ASN A 388 -17.30 -16.82 17.33
C ASN A 388 -17.63 -16.98 15.83
N ASN A 389 -16.98 -16.17 14.99
CA ASN A 389 -17.24 -16.09 13.55
C ASN A 389 -15.93 -16.19 12.77
N GLU A 390 -15.81 -17.19 11.89
CA GLU A 390 -14.58 -17.46 11.13
C GLU A 390 -14.21 -16.37 10.11
N SER A 391 -15.12 -15.43 9.81
CA SER A 391 -14.79 -14.25 9.01
C SER A 391 -13.99 -13.19 9.79
N SER A 392 -13.99 -13.25 11.12
CA SER A 392 -13.28 -12.31 12.00
C SER A 392 -11.80 -12.67 12.14
N TYR A 393 -10.91 -11.70 11.97
CA TYR A 393 -9.50 -11.92 12.28
C TYR A 393 -9.26 -12.00 13.80
N LEU A 394 -10.11 -11.35 14.61
CA LEU A 394 -10.05 -11.42 16.07
C LEU A 394 -10.40 -12.82 16.59
N TYR A 395 -11.38 -13.49 15.98
CA TYR A 395 -11.69 -14.88 16.27
C TYR A 395 -10.48 -15.78 16.03
N TRP A 396 -9.82 -15.65 14.89
CA TRP A 396 -8.63 -16.43 14.58
C TRP A 396 -7.46 -16.09 15.49
N ALA A 397 -7.28 -14.83 15.86
CA ALA A 397 -6.26 -14.42 16.82
C ALA A 397 -6.46 -15.09 18.18
N TYR A 398 -7.71 -15.13 18.67
CA TYR A 398 -8.07 -15.86 19.88
C TYR A 398 -7.79 -17.37 19.74
N LYS A 399 -8.24 -18.01 18.66
CA LYS A 399 -8.03 -19.46 18.41
C LYS A 399 -6.57 -19.85 18.29
N ASN A 400 -5.75 -18.97 17.71
CA ASN A 400 -4.33 -19.21 17.48
C ASN A 400 -3.42 -18.64 18.56
N ASN A 401 -3.99 -18.04 19.61
CA ASN A 401 -3.24 -17.40 20.70
C ASN A 401 -2.25 -16.34 20.19
N ILE A 402 -2.68 -15.53 19.24
CA ILE A 402 -1.93 -14.38 18.72
C ILE A 402 -2.40 -13.14 19.48
N PRO A 403 -1.54 -12.48 20.27
CA PRO A 403 -1.93 -11.27 21.00
C PRO A 403 -2.16 -10.11 20.04
N ILE A 404 -3.23 -9.35 20.32
CA ILE A 404 -3.56 -8.11 19.62
C ILE A 404 -3.46 -6.98 20.62
N PHE A 405 -2.57 -6.02 20.36
CA PHE A 405 -2.41 -4.83 21.19
C PHE A 405 -3.11 -3.64 20.52
N CYS A 406 -3.77 -2.82 21.34
CA CYS A 406 -4.43 -1.60 20.90
C CYS A 406 -4.24 -0.52 21.99
N PRO A 407 -3.19 0.33 21.88
CA PRO A 407 -2.88 1.30 22.92
C PRO A 407 -3.99 2.32 23.15
N GLY A 408 -4.73 2.69 22.10
CA GLY A 408 -5.87 3.60 22.15
C GLY A 408 -7.20 2.86 21.99
N LEU A 409 -7.50 1.89 22.86
CA LEU A 409 -8.71 1.05 22.76
C LEU A 409 -10.02 1.85 22.90
N THR A 410 -9.99 2.98 23.60
CA THR A 410 -11.17 3.81 23.85
C THR A 410 -11.45 4.83 22.73
N ASP A 411 -10.63 4.88 21.68
CA ASP A 411 -10.70 5.89 20.61
C ASP A 411 -11.56 5.40 19.43
N GLY A 412 -12.83 5.10 19.69
CA GLY A 412 -13.77 4.55 18.70
C GLY A 412 -15.13 4.18 19.30
N SER A 413 -15.97 3.52 18.52
CA SER A 413 -17.28 3.01 18.96
C SER A 413 -17.17 2.11 20.18
N LEU A 414 -16.11 1.33 20.31
CA LEU A 414 -15.84 0.54 21.51
C LEU A 414 -15.73 1.42 22.77
N GLY A 415 -15.11 2.60 22.65
CA GLY A 415 -15.05 3.62 23.69
C GLY A 415 -16.41 4.21 24.03
N ASP A 416 -17.24 4.49 23.02
CA ASP A 416 -18.62 4.95 23.22
C ASP A 416 -19.43 3.93 24.04
N MET A 417 -19.28 2.63 23.73
CA MET A 417 -19.97 1.56 24.47
C MET A 417 -19.47 1.43 25.92
N LEU A 418 -18.16 1.57 26.15
CA LEU A 418 -17.59 1.61 27.49
C LEU A 418 -18.11 2.83 28.27
N TYR A 419 -18.22 3.99 27.62
CA TYR A 419 -18.78 5.20 28.20
C TYR A 419 -20.24 4.98 28.62
N PHE A 420 -21.11 4.50 27.73
CA PHE A 420 -22.51 4.24 28.06
C PHE A 420 -22.68 3.16 29.13
N HIS A 421 -21.85 2.11 29.10
CA HIS A 421 -21.86 1.05 30.11
C HIS A 421 -21.51 1.57 31.50
N SER A 422 -20.55 2.50 31.61
CA SER A 422 -20.10 3.06 32.89
C SER A 422 -21.18 3.81 33.68
N PHE A 423 -22.21 4.37 33.02
CA PHE A 423 -23.35 4.99 33.72
C PHE A 423 -24.33 3.97 34.28
N LYS A 424 -24.36 2.75 33.74
CA LYS A 424 -25.20 1.64 34.23
C LYS A 424 -24.53 0.89 35.38
N LYS A 425 -23.19 0.92 35.46
CA LYS A 425 -22.38 0.21 36.44
C LYS A 425 -21.33 1.15 37.03
N GLU A 426 -21.48 1.59 38.29
CA GLU A 426 -20.45 2.36 39.01
C GLU A 426 -19.61 1.43 39.90
N PRO A 427 -18.25 1.50 39.87
CA PRO A 427 -17.40 2.51 39.23
C PRO A 427 -17.06 2.26 37.75
N GLY A 428 -17.58 1.20 37.12
CA GLY A 428 -17.34 0.85 35.71
C GLY A 428 -16.17 -0.12 35.50
N LEU A 429 -15.97 -0.52 34.25
CA LEU A 429 -14.83 -1.36 33.85
C LEU A 429 -13.52 -0.58 33.95
N VAL A 430 -12.47 -1.25 34.44
CA VAL A 430 -11.10 -0.72 34.48
C VAL A 430 -10.25 -1.51 33.51
N ILE A 431 -9.68 -0.82 32.53
CA ILE A 431 -8.82 -1.41 31.51
C ILE A 431 -7.42 -0.83 31.69
N ASP A 432 -6.49 -1.66 32.17
CA ASP A 432 -5.12 -1.26 32.44
C ASP A 432 -4.23 -1.36 31.20
N ILE A 433 -3.67 -0.22 30.82
CA ILE A 433 -2.71 -0.12 29.71
C ILE A 433 -1.28 -0.44 30.14
N VAL A 434 -0.96 -0.39 31.44
CA VAL A 434 0.40 -0.59 31.96
C VAL A 434 0.80 -2.07 31.86
N GLN A 435 -0.09 -2.99 32.24
CA GLN A 435 0.15 -4.41 31.99
C GLN A 435 0.22 -4.74 30.50
N ASP A 436 -0.55 -4.05 29.65
CA ASP A 436 -0.55 -4.30 28.21
C ASP A 436 0.76 -3.90 27.55
N ILE A 437 1.32 -2.72 27.89
CA ILE A 437 2.64 -2.31 27.37
C ILE A 437 3.75 -3.23 27.90
N ARG A 438 3.65 -3.72 29.13
CA ARG A 438 4.60 -4.71 29.67
C ARG A 438 4.54 -6.00 28.84
N SER A 439 3.34 -6.48 28.51
CA SER A 439 3.16 -7.66 27.66
C SER A 439 3.68 -7.42 26.24
N MET A 440 3.33 -6.29 25.60
CA MET A 440 3.82 -5.94 24.26
C MET A 440 5.34 -5.86 24.18
N ASN A 441 5.98 -5.15 25.11
CA ASN A 441 7.44 -5.08 25.16
C ASN A 441 8.04 -6.45 25.46
N GLY A 442 7.37 -7.26 26.31
CA GLY A 442 7.74 -8.64 26.59
C GLY A 442 7.77 -9.51 25.33
N GLU A 443 6.85 -9.31 24.37
CA GLU A 443 6.86 -10.07 23.11
C GLU A 443 8.17 -9.88 22.32
N ALA A 444 8.75 -8.68 22.37
CA ALA A 444 10.01 -8.36 21.70
C ALA A 444 11.24 -8.76 22.55
N VAL A 445 11.26 -8.42 23.84
CA VAL A 445 12.37 -8.74 24.75
C VAL A 445 12.57 -10.24 24.90
N HIS A 446 11.47 -11.00 24.97
CA HIS A 446 11.49 -12.45 25.09
C HIS A 446 11.51 -13.19 23.75
N ALA A 447 11.80 -12.48 22.64
CA ALA A 447 12.05 -13.13 21.35
C ALA A 447 13.30 -14.04 21.38
N GLY A 448 14.15 -13.94 22.41
CA GLY A 448 15.32 -14.79 22.60
C GLY A 448 16.29 -14.67 21.42
N LEU A 449 16.73 -15.82 20.89
CA LEU A 449 17.58 -15.87 19.69
C LEU A 449 16.85 -15.58 18.38
N ARG A 450 15.53 -15.38 18.39
CA ARG A 450 14.78 -15.08 17.17
C ARG A 450 15.15 -13.68 16.69
N LYS A 451 15.30 -13.54 15.37
CA LYS A 451 15.14 -12.25 14.73
C LYS A 451 13.70 -11.75 14.87
N THR A 452 13.51 -10.44 14.88
CA THR A 452 12.19 -9.82 14.80
C THR A 452 12.04 -9.08 13.49
N GLY A 453 10.87 -9.25 12.87
CA GLY A 453 10.50 -8.56 11.64
C GLY A 453 9.24 -7.73 11.84
N MET A 454 9.21 -6.55 11.23
CA MET A 454 8.07 -5.63 11.30
C MET A 454 7.47 -5.46 9.91
N VAL A 455 6.17 -5.73 9.76
CA VAL A 455 5.37 -5.38 8.58
C VAL A 455 4.31 -4.38 9.04
N ILE A 456 4.42 -3.13 8.62
CA ILE A 456 3.57 -2.03 9.12
C ILE A 456 2.83 -1.38 7.96
N LEU A 457 1.50 -1.43 8.02
CA LEU A 457 0.58 -0.88 7.03
C LEU A 457 -0.04 0.41 7.60
N GLY A 458 0.40 1.56 7.10
CA GLY A 458 0.04 2.87 7.65
C GLY A 458 1.08 3.41 8.65
N GLY A 459 0.59 4.24 9.58
CA GLY A 459 1.41 4.98 10.55
C GLY A 459 0.79 4.98 11.95
N GLY A 460 0.97 6.07 12.70
CA GLY A 460 0.32 6.31 13.99
C GLY A 460 0.72 5.30 15.08
N LEU A 461 -0.24 5.00 15.98
CA LEU A 461 0.00 4.12 17.13
C LEU A 461 0.55 2.73 16.74
N PRO A 462 0.01 2.01 15.73
CA PRO A 462 0.55 0.71 15.35
C PRO A 462 2.03 0.76 14.95
N LYS A 463 2.43 1.78 14.17
CA LYS A 463 3.83 1.98 13.79
C LYS A 463 4.70 2.23 15.01
N HIS A 464 4.37 3.26 15.77
CA HIS A 464 5.23 3.69 16.87
C HIS A 464 5.32 2.61 17.96
N HIS A 465 4.22 1.94 18.29
CA HIS A 465 4.17 0.96 19.37
C HIS A 465 4.97 -0.32 19.05
N ILE A 466 4.92 -0.81 17.81
CA ILE A 466 5.75 -1.95 17.36
C ILE A 466 7.24 -1.58 17.37
N CYS A 467 7.58 -0.43 16.80
CA CYS A 467 8.97 0.04 16.77
C CYS A 467 9.51 0.24 18.20
N ASN A 468 8.73 0.83 19.10
CA ASN A 468 9.13 1.07 20.48
C ASN A 468 9.31 -0.23 21.29
N ALA A 469 8.49 -1.26 21.04
CA ALA A 469 8.72 -2.57 21.64
C ALA A 469 10.05 -3.19 21.17
N ASN A 470 10.36 -3.08 19.87
CA ASN A 470 11.61 -3.58 19.30
C ASN A 470 12.84 -2.79 19.76
N MET A 471 12.69 -1.54 20.16
CA MET A 471 13.76 -0.77 20.81
C MET A 471 14.28 -1.47 22.08
N MET A 472 13.40 -2.14 22.82
CA MET A 472 13.76 -2.85 24.07
C MET A 472 14.68 -4.06 23.85
N ARG A 473 14.83 -4.52 22.59
CA ARG A 473 15.79 -5.56 22.18
C ARG A 473 16.91 -5.02 21.27
N ASN A 474 17.15 -3.71 21.34
CA ASN A 474 18.13 -2.98 20.53
C ASN A 474 17.83 -3.02 19.01
N GLY A 475 16.54 -3.01 18.67
CA GLY A 475 16.04 -2.83 17.32
C GLY A 475 15.61 -4.11 16.61
N ALA A 476 14.70 -3.97 15.65
CA ALA A 476 14.27 -5.05 14.76
C ALA A 476 15.32 -5.38 13.69
N ASP A 477 15.26 -6.61 13.16
CA ASP A 477 16.20 -7.13 12.16
C ASP A 477 15.70 -6.93 10.72
N TYR A 478 14.37 -6.86 10.54
CA TYR A 478 13.70 -6.59 9.27
C TYR A 478 12.59 -5.57 9.46
N ALA A 479 12.43 -4.62 8.53
CA ALA A 479 11.32 -3.66 8.57
C ALA A 479 10.77 -3.32 7.18
N VAL A 480 9.47 -3.51 6.99
CA VAL A 480 8.71 -3.13 5.79
C VAL A 480 7.62 -2.17 6.21
N PHE A 481 7.67 -0.94 5.71
CA PHE A 481 6.62 0.06 5.91
C PHE A 481 5.87 0.28 4.59
N ILE A 482 4.55 0.19 4.60
CA ILE A 482 3.69 0.55 3.46
C ILE A 482 2.73 1.64 3.93
N ASN A 483 2.99 2.89 3.56
CA ASN A 483 2.14 4.01 3.96
C ASN A 483 2.24 5.18 2.97
N THR A 484 1.34 6.14 3.10
CA THR A 484 1.26 7.33 2.23
C THR A 484 1.82 8.60 2.88
N ALA A 485 2.35 8.49 4.10
CA ALA A 485 2.82 9.63 4.88
C ALA A 485 4.20 10.12 4.40
N GLN A 486 4.41 11.42 4.53
CA GLN A 486 5.58 12.13 4.01
C GLN A 486 6.41 12.69 5.15
N GLU A 487 7.72 12.77 4.95
CA GLU A 487 8.68 13.11 6.02
C GLU A 487 8.66 14.60 6.41
N PHE A 488 8.30 15.50 5.49
CA PHE A 488 8.50 16.94 5.63
C PHE A 488 7.74 17.59 6.81
N ASP A 489 6.70 16.93 7.34
CA ASP A 489 5.92 17.43 8.47
C ASP A 489 6.46 17.01 9.85
N GLY A 490 7.53 16.20 9.88
CA GLY A 490 8.16 15.71 11.11
C GLY A 490 7.32 14.68 11.88
N SER A 491 6.31 14.08 11.25
CA SER A 491 5.47 13.06 11.89
C SER A 491 6.17 11.70 11.96
N ASP A 492 5.98 10.96 13.06
CA ASP A 492 6.46 9.56 13.15
C ASP A 492 5.85 8.72 12.01
N SER A 493 4.59 8.96 11.64
CA SER A 493 3.96 8.28 10.49
C SER A 493 4.75 8.46 9.19
N GLY A 494 5.24 9.67 8.93
CA GLY A 494 5.97 10.07 7.73
C GLY A 494 7.46 9.75 7.75
N ALA A 495 8.03 9.49 8.92
CA ALA A 495 9.45 9.18 9.08
C ALA A 495 9.95 8.03 8.17
N HIS A 496 11.17 8.17 7.67
CA HIS A 496 11.88 7.12 6.96
C HIS A 496 12.35 6.02 7.95
N PRO A 497 12.49 4.74 7.55
CA PRO A 497 13.04 3.71 8.43
C PRO A 497 14.39 4.08 9.08
N ASP A 498 15.21 4.87 8.38
CA ASP A 498 16.50 5.35 8.89
C ASP A 498 16.38 6.24 10.14
N GLU A 499 15.30 7.02 10.26
CA GLU A 499 15.03 7.76 11.50
C GLU A 499 14.86 6.78 12.67
N ALA A 500 14.14 5.67 12.47
CA ALA A 500 13.97 4.64 13.51
C ALA A 500 15.27 3.91 13.87
N VAL A 501 16.25 3.87 12.97
CA VAL A 501 17.62 3.38 13.27
C VAL A 501 18.30 4.30 14.28
N SER A 502 18.16 5.62 14.16
CA SER A 502 18.77 6.59 15.09
C SER A 502 18.31 6.41 16.55
N TRP A 503 17.09 5.91 16.75
CA TRP A 503 16.52 5.61 18.07
C TRP A 503 16.86 4.20 18.59
N GLY A 504 17.49 3.35 17.78
CA GLY A 504 17.66 1.92 18.10
C GLY A 504 16.36 1.11 18.04
N LYS A 505 15.29 1.65 17.42
CA LYS A 505 14.04 0.91 17.13
C LYS A 505 14.24 -0.10 16.00
N ILE A 506 15.20 0.17 15.12
CA ILE A 506 15.70 -0.71 14.06
C ILE A 506 17.22 -0.84 14.22
N ARG A 507 17.78 -2.03 13.97
CA ARG A 507 19.23 -2.25 14.03
C ARG A 507 19.95 -1.54 12.87
N GLY A 508 21.16 -1.05 13.10
CA GLY A 508 21.98 -0.46 12.04
C GLY A 508 22.35 -1.43 10.91
N SER A 509 22.33 -2.75 11.18
CA SER A 509 22.54 -3.81 10.18
C SER A 509 21.24 -4.37 9.60
N ALA A 510 20.08 -3.82 9.99
CA ALA A 510 18.79 -4.32 9.53
C ALA A 510 18.59 -4.02 8.05
N LYS A 511 17.83 -4.88 7.38
CA LYS A 511 17.31 -4.60 6.06
C LYS A 511 15.95 -3.92 6.19
N THR A 512 15.78 -2.77 5.53
CA THR A 512 14.56 -1.97 5.64
C THR A 512 14.09 -1.47 4.28
N VAL A 513 12.79 -1.27 4.16
CA VAL A 513 12.18 -0.68 2.96
C VAL A 513 10.90 0.06 3.32
N LYS A 514 10.66 1.17 2.64
CA LYS A 514 9.40 1.94 2.72
C LYS A 514 8.78 2.05 1.33
N VAL A 515 7.56 1.56 1.21
CA VAL A 515 6.73 1.67 0.00
C VAL A 515 5.73 2.79 0.20
N HIS A 516 5.89 3.87 -0.57
CA HIS A 516 4.95 4.99 -0.61
C HIS A 516 3.76 4.64 -1.51
N CYS A 517 2.80 3.91 -0.96
CA CYS A 517 1.60 3.45 -1.65
C CYS A 517 0.43 3.26 -0.67
N ASP A 518 -0.81 3.32 -1.17
CA ASP A 518 -1.97 2.86 -0.41
C ASP A 518 -1.87 1.34 -0.23
N ALA A 519 -1.96 0.88 1.02
CA ALA A 519 -1.82 -0.53 1.35
C ALA A 519 -2.91 -1.42 0.71
N THR A 520 -4.07 -0.86 0.35
CA THR A 520 -5.11 -1.60 -0.39
C THR A 520 -4.64 -2.07 -1.77
N ILE A 521 -3.64 -1.41 -2.37
CA ILE A 521 -3.02 -1.82 -3.64
C ILE A 521 -1.81 -2.72 -3.37
N ALA A 522 -0.86 -2.25 -2.56
CA ALA A 522 0.43 -2.92 -2.40
C ALA A 522 0.36 -4.21 -1.58
N PHE A 523 -0.46 -4.26 -0.52
CA PHE A 523 -0.46 -5.38 0.41
C PHE A 523 -1.04 -6.69 -0.15
N PRO A 524 -2.13 -6.69 -0.93
CA PRO A 524 -2.58 -7.92 -1.61
C PRO A 524 -1.51 -8.53 -2.52
N LEU A 525 -0.79 -7.68 -3.28
CA LEU A 525 0.29 -8.13 -4.16
C LEU A 525 1.47 -8.68 -3.35
N LEU A 526 1.85 -8.00 -2.25
CA LEU A 526 2.90 -8.49 -1.36
C LEU A 526 2.54 -9.86 -0.76
N VAL A 527 1.31 -10.04 -0.28
CA VAL A 527 0.87 -11.32 0.30
C VAL A 527 0.84 -12.45 -0.74
N ALA A 528 0.41 -12.15 -1.97
CA ALA A 528 0.42 -13.11 -3.08
C ALA A 528 1.84 -13.65 -3.34
N GLU A 529 2.86 -12.80 -3.34
CA GLU A 529 4.26 -13.13 -3.63
C GLU A 529 5.06 -13.65 -2.42
N THR A 530 4.47 -13.65 -1.22
CA THR A 530 5.19 -13.99 0.02
C THR A 530 4.46 -15.07 0.82
N PHE A 531 3.63 -14.64 1.77
CA PHE A 531 2.89 -15.49 2.70
C PHE A 531 2.05 -16.56 1.99
N ALA A 532 1.27 -16.16 0.97
CA ALA A 532 0.38 -17.08 0.26
C ALA A 532 1.14 -18.04 -0.68
N ALA A 533 2.17 -17.55 -1.39
CA ALA A 533 3.03 -18.40 -2.21
C ALA A 533 3.70 -19.51 -1.39
N LYS A 534 4.19 -19.20 -0.18
CA LYS A 534 4.87 -20.17 0.70
C LYS A 534 3.92 -21.18 1.36
N ALA A 535 2.64 -20.85 1.50
CA ALA A 535 1.63 -21.79 2.00
C ALA A 535 1.45 -22.99 1.04
N LYS A 536 1.49 -22.77 -0.29
CA LYS A 536 1.44 -23.86 -1.27
C LYS A 536 2.62 -24.81 -1.14
N SER A 537 3.85 -24.28 -1.02
CA SER A 537 5.08 -25.09 -0.91
C SER A 537 5.10 -25.99 0.33
N SER A 538 4.48 -25.57 1.43
CA SER A 538 4.42 -26.36 2.67
C SER A 538 3.36 -27.47 2.62
N VAL A 539 2.22 -27.24 1.95
CA VAL A 539 1.22 -28.29 1.71
C VAL A 539 1.74 -29.36 0.73
N GLU A 540 2.40 -28.94 -0.36
CA GLU A 540 2.99 -29.89 -1.32
C GLU A 540 4.14 -30.71 -0.71
N ALA A 541 5.01 -30.10 0.10
CA ALA A 541 6.06 -30.82 0.82
C ALA A 541 5.49 -31.86 1.80
N THR A 542 4.39 -31.54 2.50
CA THR A 542 3.74 -32.46 3.43
C THR A 542 3.03 -33.62 2.70
N SER A 543 2.50 -33.37 1.50
CA SER A 543 1.88 -34.41 0.66
C SER A 543 2.91 -35.39 0.09
N ARG A 544 4.11 -34.92 -0.30
CA ARG A 544 5.21 -35.77 -0.80
C ARG A 544 5.86 -36.65 0.27
N VAL A 545 5.90 -36.19 1.52
CA VAL A 545 6.42 -36.98 2.65
C VAL A 545 5.48 -38.14 3.01
N LYS A 546 4.16 -37.99 2.79
CA LYS A 546 3.18 -39.07 3.01
C LYS A 546 3.13 -40.13 1.90
N SER A 547 3.80 -39.90 0.76
CA SER A 547 3.82 -40.82 -0.39
C SER A 547 5.16 -41.55 -0.57
N GLY A 548 6.04 -41.58 0.44
CA GLY A 548 7.24 -42.42 0.42
C GLY A 548 6.90 -43.92 0.53
N PRO A 549 7.67 -44.84 -0.07
CA PRO A 549 7.31 -46.26 -0.10
C PRO A 549 7.36 -46.87 1.30
N LEU A 550 6.32 -47.64 1.64
CA LEU A 550 6.23 -48.51 2.81
C LEU A 550 7.36 -49.55 2.85
#